data_AF-A0A962Z706-F1
#
_entry.id   AF-A0A962Z706-F1
#
_cell.length_a   1.000
_cell.length_b   1.000
_cell.length_c   1.000
_cell.angle_alpha   90.00
_cell.angle_beta   90.00
_cell.angle_gamma   90.00
#
_symmetry.space_group_name_H-M   'P 1'
#
loop_
_entity.id
_entity.type
_entity.pdbx_description
1 polymer ?
#
loop_
_entity_poly.entity_id
_entity_poly.type
_entity_poly.pdbx_seq_one_letter_code
_entity_poly.pdbx_strand_id
1 'polypeptide(L)' 'MTKRFGALLANDAIDLSLERGEVLALLGENGAGKTTLMSILFGHYVADGGEILIGGEVLPAGSPK' A
#
# COMPACT_ATOMS: atom_id res chain seq x y z
N MET A 1 0.02 1.86 -6.71
CA MET A 1 0.82 2.63 -5.72
C MET A 1 2.29 2.18 -5.70
N THR A 2 3.19 3.07 -5.30
CA THR A 2 4.64 2.83 -5.26
C THR A 2 5.23 3.23 -3.90
N LYS A 3 6.19 2.47 -3.38
CA LYS A 3 6.95 2.79 -2.17
C LYS A 3 8.43 2.46 -2.28
N ARG A 4 9.27 3.42 -1.93
CA ARG A 4 10.72 3.38 -1.90
C ARG A 4 11.27 3.66 -0.51
N PHE A 5 12.38 3.01 -0.18
CA PHE A 5 13.21 3.30 0.99
C PHE A 5 14.64 3.53 0.52
N GLY A 6 15.01 4.80 0.32
CA GLY A 6 16.26 5.14 -0.39
C GLY A 6 16.25 4.54 -1.79
N ALA A 7 17.25 3.71 -2.11
CA ALA A 7 17.36 3.04 -3.41
C ALA A 7 16.46 1.79 -3.54
N LEU A 8 15.96 1.23 -2.43
CA LEU A 8 15.15 0.03 -2.45
C LEU A 8 13.72 0.35 -2.90
N LEU A 9 13.25 -0.33 -3.94
CA LEU A 9 11.86 -0.28 -4.40
C LEU A 9 11.08 -1.42 -3.72
N ALA A 10 10.35 -1.10 -2.66
CA ALA A 10 9.66 -2.10 -1.84
C ALA A 10 8.28 -2.47 -2.43
N ASN A 11 7.59 -1.52 -3.03
CA ASN A 11 6.39 -1.77 -3.83
C ASN A 11 6.51 -0.99 -5.14
N ASP A 12 6.34 -1.68 -6.26
CA ASP A 12 6.45 -1.09 -7.61
C ASP A 12 5.10 -1.14 -8.31
N ALA A 13 4.50 0.03 -8.54
CA ALA A 13 3.26 0.20 -9.31
C ALA A 13 2.17 -0.84 -8.99
N ILE A 14 1.93 -1.10 -7.70
CA ILE A 14 0.94 -2.10 -7.25
C ILE A 14 -0.48 -1.59 -7.49
N ASP A 15 -1.26 -2.29 -8.30
CA ASP A 15 -2.68 -2.07 -8.45
C ASP A 15 -3.48 -3.14 -7.71
N LEU A 16 -4.38 -2.71 -6.84
CA LEU A 16 -5.19 -3.58 -5.99
C LEU A 16 -6.58 -2.95 -5.80
N SER A 17 -7.61 -3.74 -6.04
CA SER A 17 -9.01 -3.43 -5.69
C SER A 17 -9.52 -4.49 -4.71
N LEU A 18 -10.26 -4.06 -3.70
CA LEU A 18 -10.91 -4.96 -2.74
C LEU A 18 -12.34 -4.48 -2.51
N GLU A 19 -13.30 -5.37 -2.72
CA GLU A 19 -14.71 -5.07 -2.54
C GLU A 19 -15.15 -5.26 -1.09
N ARG A 20 -16.29 -4.65 -0.74
CA ARG A 20 -16.85 -4.76 0.61
C ARG A 20 -17.17 -6.22 0.95
N GLY A 21 -16.54 -6.74 2.00
CA GLY A 21 -16.76 -8.09 2.51
C GLY A 21 -15.76 -9.13 1.99
N GLU A 22 -14.86 -8.76 1.08
CA GLU A 22 -13.79 -9.64 0.65
C GLU A 22 -12.69 -9.75 1.70
N VAL A 23 -12.06 -10.94 1.77
CA VAL A 23 -10.91 -11.21 2.62
C VAL A 23 -9.68 -11.36 1.73
N LEU A 24 -8.72 -10.45 1.89
CA LEU A 24 -7.46 -10.46 1.15
C LEU A 24 -6.38 -11.20 1.93
N ALA A 25 -5.70 -12.15 1.27
CA ALA A 25 -4.46 -12.74 1.76
C ALA A 25 -3.30 -12.30 0.86
N LEU A 26 -2.22 -11.80 1.47
CA LEU A 26 -0.97 -11.51 0.76
C LEU A 26 0.02 -12.66 0.96
N LEU A 27 0.41 -13.30 -0.14
CA LEU A 27 1.36 -14.41 -0.17
C LEU A 27 2.60 -14.02 -0.97
N GLY A 28 3.75 -14.59 -0.62
CA GLY A 28 5.02 -14.32 -1.27
C GLY A 28 6.19 -14.48 -0.33
N GLU A 29 7.41 -14.48 -0.85
CA GLU A 29 8.63 -14.71 -0.09
C GLU A 29 8.95 -13.56 0.89
N ASN A 30 9.86 -13.80 1.82
CA ASN A 30 10.38 -12.76 2.70
C ASN A 30 11.08 -11.68 1.86
N GLY A 31 10.74 -10.41 2.11
CA GLY A 31 11.25 -9.28 1.33
C GLY A 31 10.41 -8.88 0.11
N ALA A 32 9.37 -9.63 -0.26
CA ALA A 32 8.50 -9.32 -1.41
C ALA A 32 7.60 -8.07 -1.25
N GLY A 33 7.80 -7.24 -0.22
CA GLY A 33 7.03 -6.00 -0.03
C GLY A 33 5.65 -6.16 0.63
N LYS A 34 5.29 -7.35 1.11
CA LYS A 34 3.98 -7.62 1.76
C LYS A 34 3.71 -6.74 2.97
N THR A 35 4.65 -6.72 3.93
CA THR A 35 4.53 -5.88 5.13
C THR A 35 4.53 -4.40 4.79
N THR A 36 5.30 -3.98 3.77
CA THR A 36 5.30 -2.60 3.30
C THR A 36 3.94 -2.18 2.76
N LEU A 37 3.33 -3.00 1.89
CA LEU A 37 1.99 -2.76 1.36
C LEU A 37 0.97 -2.64 2.50
N MET A 38 0.99 -3.58 3.46
CA MET A 38 0.11 -3.55 4.62
C MET A 38 0.32 -2.31 5.49
N SER A 39 1.55 -1.90 5.75
CA SER A 39 1.85 -0.67 6.50
C SER A 39 1.31 0.59 5.82
N ILE A 40 1.29 0.64 4.48
CA ILE A 40 0.65 1.75 3.77
C ILE A 40 -0.86 1.71 3.93
N LEU A 41 -1.49 0.54 3.74
CA LEU A 41 -2.94 0.37 3.88
C LEU A 41 -3.44 0.67 5.31
N PHE A 42 -2.63 0.40 6.33
CA PHE A 42 -2.93 0.73 7.73
C PHE A 42 -2.49 2.14 8.14
N GLY A 43 -1.96 2.94 7.22
CA GLY A 43 -1.60 4.34 7.47
C GLY A 43 -0.30 4.55 8.27
N HIS A 44 0.52 3.52 8.45
CA HIS A 44 1.84 3.64 9.05
C HIS A 44 2.88 4.25 8.10
N TYR A 45 2.66 4.13 6.78
CA TYR A 45 3.48 4.77 5.76
C TYR A 45 2.61 5.50 4.74
N VAL A 46 3.15 6.61 4.22
CA VAL A 46 2.62 7.28 3.03
C VAL A 46 3.28 6.64 1.80
N ALA A 47 2.49 6.29 0.78
CA ALA A 47 3.02 5.87 -0.51
C ALA A 47 3.77 7.04 -1.17
N ASP A 48 4.84 6.76 -1.90
CA ASP A 48 5.61 7.81 -2.60
C ASP A 48 4.99 8.14 -3.97
N GLY A 49 4.06 7.32 -4.46
CA GLY A 49 3.33 7.56 -5.70
C GLY A 49 2.07 6.71 -5.85
N GLY A 50 1.16 7.22 -6.68
CA GLY A 50 -0.20 6.70 -6.83
C GLY A 50 -1.15 7.21 -5.76
N GLU A 51 -2.36 6.66 -5.74
CA GLU A 51 -3.44 7.05 -4.84
C GLU A 51 -4.12 5.83 -4.21
N ILE A 52 -4.81 6.06 -3.10
CA ILE A 52 -5.66 5.06 -2.45
C ILE A 52 -7.06 5.63 -2.46
N LEU A 53 -8.04 4.86 -2.96
CA LEU A 53 -9.43 5.27 -2.98
C LEU A 53 -10.23 4.41 -1.98
N ILE A 54 -11.11 5.03 -1.20
CA ILE A 54 -12.05 4.35 -0.32
C ILE A 54 -13.46 4.76 -0.73
N GLY A 55 -14.24 3.81 -1.25
CA GLY A 55 -15.59 4.11 -1.75
C GLY A 55 -15.60 5.08 -2.94
N GLY A 56 -14.52 5.11 -3.73
CA GLY A 56 -14.36 6.01 -4.88
C GLY A 56 -13.77 7.38 -4.57
N GLU A 57 -13.56 7.71 -3.29
CA GLU A 57 -12.96 8.98 -2.88
C GLU A 57 -11.47 8.80 -2.57
N VAL A 58 -10.64 9.73 -3.04
CA VAL A 58 -9.20 9.71 -2.75
C VAL A 58 -8.97 9.91 -1.26
N LEU A 59 -8.31 8.94 -0.63
CA LEU A 59 -7.88 9.04 0.75
C LEU A 59 -6.71 10.03 0.83
N PRO A 60 -6.81 11.11 1.62
CA PRO A 60 -5.72 12.05 1.81
C PRO A 60 -4.48 11.34 2.35
N ALA A 61 -3.29 11.82 1.94
CA ALA A 61 -2.04 11.36 2.54
C ALA A 61 -2.08 11.61 4.05
N GLY A 62 -1.92 10.54 4.83
CA GLY A 62 -1.84 10.63 6.29
C GLY A 62 -0.58 11.38 6.74
N SER A 63 -0.50 11.68 8.03
CA SER A 63 0.71 12.18 8.70
C SER A 63 1.15 11.17 9.76
N PRO A 64 1.83 10.08 9.38
CA PRO A 64 2.34 9.09 10.32
C PRO A 64 3.34 9.76 11.29
N LYS A 65 3.31 9.34 12.55
CA LYS A 65 4.33 9.72 13.56
C LYS A 65 5.45 8.69 13.63
#